data_AF-A0A919MEU1-F1
#
_entry.id   AF-A0A919MEU1-F1
#
_cell.length_a   1.000
_cell.length_b   1.000
_cell.length_c   1.000
_cell.angle_alpha   90.00
_cell.angle_beta   90.00
_cell.angle_gamma   90.00
#
_symmetry.space_group_name_H-M   'P 1'
#
loop_
_entity.id
_entity.type
_entity.pdbx_description
1 polymer ?
#
loop_
_entity_poly.entity_id
_entity_poly.type
_entity_poly.pdbx_seq_one_letter_code
_entity_poly.pdbx_strand_id
1 'polypeptide(L)'
;MEPFALLHRDGADHVDVLTGDVVTVAALADIPLSPGRSGPQTLALVPYRQIAERGFACVDDGAPLECLRIAAHDTKPLAELLAELPETPVALRDGGFDLSDETYGEIVAEVLRDEIGRGEGANFVIHRVFTATVDGDPLAAARSAFRELLTAEQGAYWTFLIHTGTRTLVGATPERHVSVADGLTMMNPISGTFRHDGERSLADFLADDKERDELYMVLDEELKMMAAVAEHGGQVVGPYLKRMAHLTHTEYLLAGHGSLDVREVLRATMFAPTVTGSPVENACRVIARHERRGRGYYAGVLALLGHDDQGRQTLDAPILIRTAEISPAGRLRVPVGATLVRHSTPAGEVAETHTKAAGVLAALGATALRPPAVRPPGDDPAIRAALAARNDGLARFWLDQRRPGALTVPALDARTAVIVDHEDTFTAMLAHQLKALGLRVRVVPWTTPAVPEADLVVVGPGPGDPASAEPKMVRARALVAGLLAARQPMLAVCLGHQVLSAVLGLRLHRRDTPYQGVARDVPLFGAVRRVGFYSSFTALSDHDRLTTAYGEVLLARDEGDGSVHALRGEGFAGVQFHPESVLSADGVTVLTELLPPLLTRVVSPAPLG
;
A
#
# COMPACT_ATOMS: atom_id res chain seq x y z
N MET A 1 29.81 -10.84 20.10
CA MET A 1 28.81 -11.93 20.13
C MET A 1 28.54 -12.30 18.68
N GLU A 2 28.31 -13.58 18.38
CA GLU A 2 27.95 -13.99 17.01
C GLU A 2 26.58 -13.39 16.62
N PRO A 3 26.32 -13.14 15.32
CA PRO A 3 25.03 -12.67 14.87
C PRO A 3 23.89 -13.65 15.20
N PHE A 4 22.73 -13.10 15.54
CA PHE A 4 21.55 -13.89 15.87
C PHE A 4 20.26 -13.12 15.60
N ALA A 5 19.15 -13.85 15.55
CA ALA A 5 17.80 -13.31 15.61
C ALA A 5 16.91 -14.13 16.54
N LEU A 6 16.10 -13.45 17.35
CA LEU A 6 15.04 -14.01 18.16
C LEU A 6 13.71 -13.51 17.59
N LEU A 7 12.85 -14.41 17.12
CA LEU A 7 11.58 -14.06 16.48
C LEU A 7 10.43 -14.73 17.23
N HIS A 8 9.55 -13.92 17.82
CA HIS A 8 8.26 -14.37 18.34
C HIS A 8 7.19 -13.96 17.34
N ARG A 9 6.56 -14.95 16.70
CA ARG A 9 5.54 -14.76 15.66
C ARG A 9 4.15 -14.88 16.26
N ASP A 10 3.18 -14.15 15.70
CA ASP A 10 1.81 -14.09 16.21
C ASP A 10 1.23 -15.48 16.48
N GLY A 11 0.65 -15.66 17.67
CA GLY A 11 0.08 -16.93 18.13
C GLY A 11 1.08 -18.03 18.54
N ALA A 12 2.39 -17.83 18.42
CA ALA A 12 3.38 -18.84 18.84
C ALA A 12 3.58 -18.88 20.37
N ASP A 13 3.76 -20.08 20.91
CA ASP A 13 4.13 -20.35 22.31
C ASP A 13 5.65 -20.46 22.53
N HIS A 14 6.42 -20.20 21.48
CA HIS A 14 7.87 -20.30 21.43
C HIS A 14 8.48 -19.12 20.64
N VAL A 15 9.79 -18.95 20.78
CA VAL A 15 10.60 -17.99 20.04
C VAL A 15 11.56 -18.77 19.14
N ASP A 16 11.57 -18.44 17.85
CA ASP A 16 12.55 -18.93 16.90
C ASP A 16 13.92 -18.29 17.21
N VAL A 17 14.95 -19.11 17.37
CA VAL A 17 16.33 -18.70 17.62
C VAL A 17 17.15 -19.04 16.38
N LEU A 18 17.58 -18.01 15.67
CA LEU A 18 18.35 -18.13 14.43
C LEU A 18 19.77 -17.66 14.66
N THR A 19 20.75 -18.46 14.25
CA THR A 19 22.18 -18.09 14.30
C THR A 19 22.88 -18.40 12.99
N GLY A 20 23.96 -17.66 12.73
CA GLY A 20 24.79 -17.85 11.56
C GLY A 20 25.58 -16.60 11.19
N ASP A 21 26.02 -16.55 9.94
CA ASP A 21 26.87 -15.47 9.44
C ASP A 21 26.06 -14.41 8.71
N VAL A 22 26.43 -13.14 8.87
CA VAL A 22 25.83 -12.03 8.12
C VAL A 22 26.66 -11.75 6.87
N VAL A 23 25.98 -11.71 5.72
CA VAL A 23 26.55 -11.24 4.45
C VAL A 23 25.78 -10.02 3.96
N THR A 24 26.44 -9.14 3.23
CA THR A 24 25.77 -8.05 2.50
C THR A 24 25.66 -8.42 1.04
N VAL A 25 24.49 -8.22 0.46
CA VAL A 25 24.26 -8.40 -0.98
C VAL A 25 23.79 -7.09 -1.61
N ALA A 26 23.92 -6.96 -2.93
CA ALA A 26 23.61 -5.71 -3.62
C ALA A 26 22.14 -5.62 -4.03
N ALA A 27 21.56 -6.73 -4.51
CA ALA A 27 20.19 -6.80 -4.98
C ALA A 27 19.37 -7.88 -4.24
N LEU A 28 18.04 -7.74 -4.24
CA LEU A 28 17.12 -8.75 -3.69
C LEU A 28 17.28 -10.11 -4.38
N ALA A 29 17.59 -10.12 -5.68
CA ALA A 29 17.86 -11.35 -6.43
C ALA A 29 19.05 -12.16 -5.87
N ASP A 30 20.00 -11.47 -5.23
CA ASP A 30 21.22 -12.05 -4.65
C ASP A 30 21.01 -12.58 -3.23
N ILE A 31 19.82 -12.41 -2.63
CA ILE A 31 19.51 -12.97 -1.31
C ILE A 31 19.73 -14.50 -1.35
N PRO A 32 20.58 -15.05 -0.47
CA PRO A 32 20.88 -16.48 -0.47
C PRO A 32 19.63 -17.32 -0.23
N LEU A 33 19.26 -18.15 -1.19
CA LEU A 33 18.15 -19.08 -1.09
C LEU A 33 18.45 -20.29 -1.96
N SER A 34 18.90 -21.39 -1.34
CA SER A 34 19.36 -22.58 -2.07
C SER A 34 18.23 -23.61 -2.17
N PRO A 35 17.91 -24.12 -3.36
CA PRO A 35 16.97 -25.23 -3.51
C PRO A 35 17.43 -26.47 -2.73
N GLY A 36 16.49 -27.28 -2.27
CA GLY A 36 16.76 -28.61 -1.69
C GLY A 36 17.03 -28.66 -0.18
N ARG A 37 17.06 -27.52 0.52
CA ARG A 37 17.04 -27.47 2.00
C ARG A 37 15.69 -26.94 2.47
N SER A 38 14.94 -27.72 3.24
CA SER A 38 13.71 -27.25 3.87
C SER A 38 14.01 -26.40 5.12
N GLY A 39 13.02 -25.65 5.55
CA GLY A 39 13.10 -24.70 6.65
C GLY A 39 13.61 -23.31 6.25
N PRO A 40 13.71 -22.40 7.23
CA PRO A 40 14.25 -21.07 7.01
C PRO A 40 15.74 -21.13 6.68
N GLN A 41 16.17 -20.34 5.69
CA GLN A 41 17.55 -20.31 5.21
C GLN A 41 18.20 -18.95 5.37
N THR A 42 17.44 -17.87 5.19
CA THR A 42 17.98 -16.51 5.26
C THR A 42 16.97 -15.58 5.92
N LEU A 43 17.45 -14.78 6.87
CA LEU A 43 16.73 -13.59 7.36
C LEU A 43 17.39 -12.35 6.74
N ALA A 44 16.71 -11.73 5.78
CA ALA A 44 17.16 -10.52 5.12
C ALA A 44 16.59 -9.27 5.83
N LEU A 45 17.44 -8.28 6.06
CA LEU A 45 17.06 -6.94 6.50
C LEU A 45 17.09 -6.06 5.25
N VAL A 46 15.92 -5.70 4.73
CA VAL A 46 15.80 -4.93 3.49
C VAL A 46 15.64 -3.45 3.85
N PRO A 47 16.62 -2.59 3.54
CA PRO A 47 16.55 -1.16 3.84
C PRO A 47 15.63 -0.42 2.87
N TYR A 48 15.13 0.75 3.28
CA TYR A 48 14.25 1.56 2.43
C TYR A 48 14.88 1.95 1.10
N ARG A 49 16.21 2.21 1.08
CA ARG A 49 16.92 2.55 -0.16
C ARG A 49 16.88 1.46 -1.23
N GLN A 50 16.53 0.22 -0.87
CA GLN A 50 16.39 -0.87 -1.83
C GLN A 50 15.25 -0.62 -2.84
N ILE A 51 14.34 0.32 -2.55
CA ILE A 51 13.31 0.78 -3.49
C ILE A 51 13.89 1.28 -4.84
N ALA A 52 15.17 1.68 -4.86
CA ALA A 52 15.89 2.04 -6.07
C ALA A 52 15.92 0.90 -7.12
N GLU A 53 15.80 -0.38 -6.71
CA GLU A 53 15.66 -1.51 -7.65
C GLU A 53 14.38 -1.43 -8.50
N ARG A 54 13.35 -0.71 -8.03
CA ARG A 54 12.14 -0.41 -8.81
C ARG A 54 12.30 0.82 -9.71
N GLY A 55 13.44 1.50 -9.65
CA GLY A 55 13.68 2.78 -10.32
C GLY A 55 13.05 3.97 -9.61
N PHE A 56 12.61 3.82 -8.35
CA PHE A 56 11.94 4.88 -7.61
C PHE A 56 12.92 5.73 -6.82
N ALA A 57 12.52 6.97 -6.51
CA ALA A 57 13.34 7.92 -5.78
C ALA A 57 13.48 7.54 -4.28
N CYS A 58 14.66 7.75 -3.71
CA CYS A 58 14.87 7.68 -2.27
C CYS A 58 16.04 8.57 -1.86
N VAL A 59 16.08 8.98 -0.59
CA VAL A 59 17.29 9.56 0.00
C VAL A 59 18.23 8.41 0.36
N ASP A 60 19.29 8.23 -0.43
CA ASP A 60 20.28 7.17 -0.23
C ASP A 60 21.19 7.50 0.98
N ASP A 61 21.11 6.67 2.02
CA ASP A 61 21.93 6.74 3.23
C ASP A 61 22.97 5.61 3.34
N GLY A 62 23.12 4.80 2.29
CA GLY A 62 24.05 3.68 2.25
C GLY A 62 23.68 2.50 3.15
N ALA A 63 22.46 2.42 3.69
CA ALA A 63 22.02 1.26 4.47
C ALA A 63 22.16 -0.05 3.65
N PRO A 64 22.90 -1.06 4.14
CA PRO A 64 23.14 -2.29 3.39
C PRO A 64 21.91 -3.21 3.38
N LEU A 65 21.76 -4.03 2.34
CA LEU A 65 20.92 -5.22 2.39
C LEU A 65 21.69 -6.34 3.10
N GLU A 66 21.47 -6.47 4.40
CA GLU A 66 22.11 -7.46 5.27
C GLU A 66 21.31 -8.77 5.27
N CYS A 67 21.98 -9.91 5.19
CA CYS A 67 21.37 -11.24 5.17
C CYS A 67 22.04 -12.12 6.23
N LEU A 68 21.31 -12.49 7.28
CA LEU A 68 21.72 -13.56 8.19
C LEU A 68 21.49 -14.90 7.51
N ARG A 69 22.57 -15.57 7.11
CA ARG A 69 22.54 -16.93 6.56
C ARG A 69 22.39 -17.92 7.71
N ILE A 70 21.24 -18.55 7.79
CA ILE A 70 20.85 -19.37 8.94
C ILE A 70 21.61 -20.69 8.91
N ALA A 71 22.57 -20.81 9.82
CA ALA A 71 23.36 -22.02 10.04
C ALA A 71 22.62 -22.96 11.01
N ALA A 72 22.01 -22.41 12.06
CA ALA A 72 21.16 -23.14 12.99
C ALA A 72 19.84 -22.41 13.23
N HIS A 73 18.77 -23.20 13.38
CA HIS A 73 17.43 -22.76 13.72
C HIS A 73 16.94 -23.67 14.85
N ASP A 74 16.83 -23.09 16.04
CA ASP A 74 16.25 -23.73 17.22
C ASP A 74 14.95 -23.01 17.61
N THR A 75 14.14 -23.65 18.44
CA THR A 75 12.99 -23.01 19.07
C THR A 75 13.14 -23.07 20.57
N LYS A 76 12.70 -22.01 21.25
CA LYS A 76 12.71 -21.94 22.72
C LYS A 76 11.33 -21.62 23.26
N PRO A 77 10.80 -22.37 24.24
CA PRO A 77 9.54 -22.04 24.87
C PRO A 77 9.55 -20.61 25.41
N LEU A 78 8.48 -19.85 25.17
CA LEU A 78 8.41 -18.44 25.51
C LEU A 78 8.66 -18.20 27.01
N ALA A 79 8.05 -19.03 27.87
CA ALA A 79 8.21 -18.94 29.32
C ALA A 79 9.66 -19.12 29.79
N GLU A 80 10.41 -20.02 29.14
CA GLU A 80 11.82 -20.28 29.47
C GLU A 80 12.71 -19.12 29.01
N LEU A 81 12.51 -18.62 27.79
CA LEU A 81 13.27 -17.46 27.30
C LEU A 81 13.02 -16.22 28.17
N LEU A 82 11.77 -15.99 28.57
CA LEU A 82 11.42 -14.91 29.49
C LEU A 82 12.18 -15.04 30.81
N ALA A 83 12.35 -16.24 31.36
CA ALA A 83 13.11 -16.41 32.61
C ALA A 83 14.62 -16.08 32.48
N GLU A 84 15.17 -16.13 31.27
CA GLU A 84 16.59 -15.87 31.01
C GLU A 84 16.91 -14.43 30.58
N LEU A 85 15.94 -13.73 29.98
CA LEU A 85 16.13 -12.36 29.56
C LEU A 85 16.27 -11.41 30.76
N PRO A 86 17.15 -10.39 30.68
CA PRO A 86 17.38 -9.47 31.78
C PRO A 86 16.12 -8.67 32.12
N GLU A 87 15.89 -8.46 33.42
CA GLU A 87 14.81 -7.61 33.94
C GLU A 87 15.27 -6.17 34.20
N THR A 88 16.54 -5.87 33.99
CA THR A 88 17.10 -4.55 34.27
C THR A 88 16.46 -3.51 33.35
N PRO A 89 15.83 -2.45 33.90
CA PRO A 89 15.27 -1.39 33.09
C PRO A 89 16.32 -0.75 32.19
N VAL A 90 15.93 -0.45 30.96
CA VAL A 90 16.77 0.30 30.03
C VAL A 90 16.84 1.74 30.50
N ALA A 91 18.05 2.29 30.64
CA ALA A 91 18.26 3.69 30.93
C ALA A 91 18.65 4.44 29.66
N LEU A 92 17.96 5.55 29.39
CA LEU A 92 18.19 6.41 28.24
C LEU A 92 18.53 7.82 28.72
N ARG A 93 19.46 8.47 28.01
CA ARG A 93 19.78 9.89 28.16
C ARG A 93 19.66 10.64 26.84
N ASP A 94 19.54 11.96 26.94
CA ASP A 94 19.48 12.86 25.78
C ASP A 94 18.35 12.49 24.78
N GLY A 95 17.21 12.07 25.33
CA GLY A 95 16.05 11.63 24.56
C GLY A 95 15.28 12.79 23.94
N GLY A 96 15.06 12.74 22.63
CA GLY A 96 14.23 13.73 21.92
C GLY A 96 14.06 13.42 20.45
N PHE A 97 13.02 14.00 19.85
CA PHE A 97 12.85 13.99 18.40
C PHE A 97 13.85 14.92 17.73
N ASP A 98 14.36 14.50 16.59
CA ASP A 98 15.28 15.30 15.79
C ASP A 98 14.60 16.36 14.93
N LEU A 99 13.28 16.28 14.77
CA LEU A 99 12.43 17.39 14.31
C LEU A 99 11.53 17.78 15.48
N SER A 100 11.45 19.08 15.78
CA SER A 100 10.49 19.57 16.78
C SER A 100 9.07 19.31 16.31
N ASP A 101 8.13 19.36 17.26
CA ASP A 101 6.70 19.21 16.95
C ASP A 101 6.22 20.31 15.99
N GLU A 102 6.73 21.54 16.12
CA GLU A 102 6.43 22.65 15.23
C GLU A 102 6.95 22.40 13.80
N THR A 103 8.22 22.03 13.66
CA THR A 103 8.82 21.74 12.34
C THR A 103 8.13 20.57 11.65
N TYR A 104 7.79 19.51 12.39
CA TYR A 104 7.04 18.38 11.80
C TYR A 104 5.63 18.82 11.39
N GLY A 105 4.96 19.65 12.20
CA GLY A 105 3.65 20.22 11.86
C GLY A 105 3.67 21.09 10.60
N GLU A 106 4.73 21.86 10.37
CA GLU A 106 4.94 22.63 9.13
C GLU A 106 5.04 21.71 7.91
N ILE A 107 5.84 20.64 8.00
CA ILE A 107 5.98 19.64 6.93
C ILE A 107 4.62 18.99 6.62
N VAL A 108 3.83 18.65 7.65
CA VAL A 108 2.47 18.12 7.47
C VAL A 108 1.62 19.11 6.67
N ALA A 109 1.59 20.39 7.08
CA ALA A 109 0.81 21.40 6.38
C ALA A 109 1.24 21.60 4.92
N GLU A 110 2.54 21.54 4.64
CA GLU A 110 3.09 21.62 3.29
C GLU A 110 2.66 20.42 2.42
N VAL A 111 2.79 19.19 2.92
CA VAL A 111 2.36 17.98 2.18
C VAL A 111 0.87 18.02 1.87
N LEU A 112 0.03 18.43 2.82
CA LEU A 112 -1.42 18.53 2.59
C LEU A 112 -1.76 19.55 1.49
N ARG A 113 -1.15 20.74 1.54
CA ARG A 113 -1.44 21.83 0.60
C ARG A 113 -0.83 21.61 -0.78
N ASP A 114 0.45 21.24 -0.82
CA ASP A 114 1.27 21.26 -2.03
C ASP A 114 1.40 19.90 -2.71
N GLU A 115 1.21 18.79 -2.00
CA GLU A 115 1.27 17.45 -2.60
C GLU A 115 -0.14 16.90 -2.83
N ILE A 116 -0.88 16.58 -1.76
CA ILE A 116 -2.25 16.04 -1.86
C ILE A 116 -3.16 17.04 -2.57
N GLY A 117 -3.09 18.30 -2.16
CA GLY A 117 -3.87 19.38 -2.75
C GLY A 117 -3.64 19.52 -4.26
N ARG A 118 -2.43 19.27 -4.76
CA ARG A 118 -2.07 19.38 -6.19
C ARG A 118 -2.25 18.09 -6.99
N GLY A 119 -2.83 17.06 -6.38
CA GLY A 119 -3.11 15.81 -7.08
C GLY A 119 -1.90 14.89 -7.23
N GLU A 120 -0.87 15.07 -6.40
CA GLU A 120 0.30 14.19 -6.38
C GLU A 120 -0.03 12.79 -5.82
N GLY A 121 -1.10 12.66 -5.05
CA GLY A 121 -1.51 11.40 -4.45
C GLY A 121 -2.65 11.56 -3.45
N ALA A 122 -3.10 10.44 -2.88
CA ALA A 122 -4.17 10.41 -1.89
C ALA A 122 -3.64 10.58 -0.46
N ASN A 123 -2.47 10.01 -0.19
CA ASN A 123 -1.85 9.91 1.12
C ASN A 123 -0.33 9.80 1.01
N PHE A 124 0.38 10.27 2.04
CA PHE A 124 1.83 10.16 2.15
C PHE A 124 2.24 9.93 3.61
N VAL A 125 3.36 9.26 3.83
CA VAL A 125 3.94 9.07 5.17
C VAL A 125 5.29 9.75 5.20
N ILE A 126 5.45 10.74 6.08
CA ILE A 126 6.74 11.41 6.32
C ILE A 126 7.24 11.00 7.71
N HIS A 127 8.52 10.65 7.81
CA HIS A 127 9.10 10.20 9.08
C HIS A 127 9.86 11.31 9.82
N ARG A 128 9.88 11.18 11.14
CA ARG A 128 10.85 11.80 12.06
C ARG A 128 11.45 10.72 12.95
N VAL A 129 12.51 11.03 13.69
CA VAL A 129 13.20 10.00 14.49
C VAL A 129 13.36 10.49 15.92
N PHE A 130 12.90 9.68 16.87
CA PHE A 130 13.29 9.84 18.25
C PHE A 130 14.70 9.29 18.43
N THR A 131 15.58 10.09 19.02
CA THR A 131 16.98 9.72 19.28
C THR A 131 17.26 9.78 20.77
N ALA A 132 18.12 8.88 21.24
CA ALA A 132 18.66 8.90 22.60
C ALA A 132 20.01 8.18 22.62
N THR A 133 20.66 8.16 23.79
CA THR A 133 21.79 7.27 24.06
C THR A 133 21.41 6.27 25.14
N VAL A 134 21.68 5.00 24.89
CA VAL A 134 21.55 3.92 25.88
C VAL A 134 22.70 4.03 26.88
N ASP A 135 22.37 4.02 28.16
CA ASP A 135 23.35 3.89 29.23
C ASP A 135 23.63 2.41 29.53
N GLY A 136 24.90 2.03 29.53
CA GLY A 136 25.34 0.64 29.75
C GLY A 136 25.59 -0.13 28.45
N ASP A 137 25.46 -1.46 28.52
CA ASP A 137 25.67 -2.34 27.35
C ASP A 137 24.47 -2.26 26.39
N PRO A 138 24.67 -1.82 25.13
CA PRO A 138 23.59 -1.72 24.15
C PRO A 138 22.85 -3.04 23.89
N LEU A 139 23.55 -4.18 23.96
CA LEU A 139 22.94 -5.48 23.71
C LEU A 139 22.11 -5.98 24.90
N ALA A 140 22.61 -5.80 26.12
CA ALA A 140 21.82 -6.05 27.32
C ALA A 140 20.53 -5.21 27.33
N ALA A 141 20.62 -3.93 26.97
CA ALA A 141 19.44 -3.06 26.86
C ALA A 141 18.44 -3.56 25.81
N ALA A 142 18.92 -3.99 24.64
CA ALA A 142 18.06 -4.55 23.60
C ALA A 142 17.35 -5.84 24.05
N ARG A 143 18.03 -6.68 24.84
CA ARG A 143 17.43 -7.89 25.44
C ARG A 143 16.37 -7.57 26.50
N SER A 144 16.62 -6.57 27.36
CA SER A 144 15.60 -6.09 28.31
C SER A 144 14.38 -5.53 27.59
N ALA A 145 14.59 -4.74 26.53
CA ALA A 145 13.49 -4.21 25.73
C ALA A 145 12.70 -5.31 25.02
N PHE A 146 13.38 -6.32 24.48
CA PHE A 146 12.72 -7.47 23.87
C PHE A 146 11.85 -8.24 24.87
N ARG A 147 12.34 -8.46 26.10
CA ARG A 147 11.53 -9.04 27.19
C ARG A 147 10.28 -8.22 27.45
N GLU A 148 10.45 -6.91 27.64
CA GLU A 148 9.34 -6.02 27.96
C GLU A 148 8.28 -6.04 26.86
N LEU A 149 8.69 -6.00 25.58
CA LEU A 149 7.78 -6.12 24.43
C LEU A 149 7.02 -7.46 24.44
N LEU A 150 7.68 -8.59 24.69
CA LEU A 150 7.03 -9.90 24.77
C LEU A 150 5.98 -9.98 25.89
N THR A 151 6.12 -9.19 26.96
CA THR A 151 5.19 -9.19 28.10
C THR A 151 4.10 -8.13 28.03
N ALA A 152 4.41 -6.97 27.45
CA ALA A 152 3.55 -5.80 27.49
C ALA A 152 2.74 -5.62 26.21
N GLU A 153 3.30 -6.01 25.05
CA GLU A 153 2.62 -5.88 23.76
C GLU A 153 1.80 -7.13 23.43
N GLN A 154 0.67 -6.94 22.76
CA GLN A 154 -0.21 -8.03 22.32
C GLN A 154 -0.60 -7.81 20.85
N GLY A 155 -0.85 -8.90 20.13
CA GLY A 155 -1.29 -8.82 18.74
C GLY A 155 -0.26 -8.24 17.77
N ALA A 156 1.02 -8.16 18.16
CA ALA A 156 2.10 -7.92 17.20
C ALA A 156 2.16 -9.09 16.20
N TYR A 157 2.36 -8.79 14.92
CA TYR A 157 2.61 -9.82 13.92
C TYR A 157 3.96 -10.51 14.22
N TRP A 158 5.00 -9.71 14.43
CA TRP A 158 6.30 -10.17 14.92
C TRP A 158 6.78 -9.30 16.08
N THR A 159 7.24 -9.93 17.16
CA THR A 159 8.11 -9.32 18.18
C THR A 159 9.50 -9.90 18.00
N PHE A 160 10.52 -9.05 17.82
CA PHE A 160 11.84 -9.51 17.41
C PHE A 160 13.00 -8.79 18.09
N LEU A 161 14.14 -9.49 18.17
CA LEU A 161 15.46 -8.95 18.49
C LEU A 161 16.48 -9.51 17.50
N ILE A 162 17.11 -8.65 16.71
CA ILE A 162 18.07 -9.03 15.68
C ILE A 162 19.39 -8.32 15.96
N HIS A 163 20.47 -9.09 16.00
CA HIS A 163 21.82 -8.58 16.17
C HIS A 163 22.69 -9.03 15.00
N THR A 164 23.16 -8.10 14.17
CA THR A 164 23.99 -8.41 13.00
C THR A 164 25.49 -8.28 13.27
N GLY A 165 25.87 -7.91 14.50
CA GLY A 165 27.24 -7.52 14.86
C GLY A 165 27.55 -6.04 14.57
N THR A 166 26.95 -5.45 13.54
CA THR A 166 27.10 -4.02 13.19
C THR A 166 25.98 -3.15 13.74
N ARG A 167 24.81 -3.73 14.00
CA ARG A 167 23.64 -3.06 14.61
C ARG A 167 22.76 -4.05 15.36
N THR A 168 21.87 -3.52 16.17
CA THR A 168 20.82 -4.28 16.85
C THR A 168 19.46 -3.66 16.57
N LEU A 169 18.50 -4.45 16.11
CA LEU A 169 17.11 -4.05 15.92
C LEU A 169 16.24 -4.75 16.96
N VAL A 170 15.36 -4.03 17.64
CA VAL A 170 14.37 -4.58 18.56
C VAL A 170 13.03 -3.91 18.33
N GLY A 171 11.96 -4.69 18.18
CA GLY A 171 10.66 -4.14 17.82
C GLY A 171 9.51 -5.12 17.97
N ALA A 172 8.30 -4.57 17.93
CA ALA A 172 7.04 -5.31 17.92
C ALA A 172 6.13 -4.70 16.86
N THR A 173 6.18 -5.26 15.66
CA THR A 173 5.48 -4.73 14.49
C THR A 173 4.12 -5.40 14.34
N PRO A 174 3.02 -4.64 14.17
CA PRO A 174 1.69 -5.20 14.03
C PRO A 174 1.41 -5.74 12.63
N GLU A 175 2.23 -5.39 11.64
CA GLU A 175 1.83 -5.43 10.23
C GLU A 175 2.78 -6.32 9.41
N ARG A 176 2.16 -7.31 8.76
CA ARG A 176 2.80 -8.11 7.72
C ARG A 176 2.93 -7.27 6.46
N HIS A 177 4.12 -7.23 5.88
CA HIS A 177 4.31 -6.68 4.54
C HIS A 177 3.75 -7.66 3.49
N VAL A 178 4.34 -8.85 3.44
CA VAL A 178 3.95 -9.92 2.54
C VAL A 178 4.41 -11.28 3.08
N SER A 179 3.62 -12.32 2.88
CA SER A 179 4.03 -13.70 3.15
C SER A 179 3.68 -14.60 1.97
N VAL A 180 4.50 -15.61 1.70
CA VAL A 180 4.23 -16.67 0.71
C VAL A 180 4.35 -18.02 1.39
N ALA A 181 3.28 -18.80 1.35
CA ALA A 181 3.25 -20.18 1.83
C ALA A 181 2.32 -21.01 0.94
N ASP A 182 2.76 -22.20 0.51
CA ASP A 182 1.98 -23.06 -0.40
C ASP A 182 1.50 -22.34 -1.68
N GLY A 183 2.34 -21.45 -2.23
CA GLY A 183 2.00 -20.63 -3.40
C GLY A 183 0.94 -19.53 -3.13
N LEU A 184 0.45 -19.40 -1.89
CA LEU A 184 -0.45 -18.35 -1.46
C LEU A 184 0.33 -17.14 -0.96
N THR A 185 0.24 -16.03 -1.68
CA THR A 185 0.72 -14.72 -1.26
C THR A 185 -0.34 -14.03 -0.41
N MET A 186 0.05 -13.50 0.74
CA MET A 186 -0.83 -12.75 1.63
C MET A 186 -0.26 -11.38 2.00
N MET A 187 -1.13 -10.38 2.11
CA MET A 187 -0.85 -9.04 2.64
C MET A 187 -1.92 -8.66 3.67
N ASN A 188 -1.68 -7.63 4.47
CA ASN A 188 -2.53 -7.27 5.59
C ASN A 188 -2.66 -5.76 5.70
N PRO A 189 -3.56 -5.14 4.92
CA PRO A 189 -3.84 -3.72 5.03
C PRO A 189 -4.51 -3.42 6.38
N ILE A 190 -3.84 -2.61 7.19
CA ILE A 190 -4.29 -2.18 8.52
C ILE A 190 -4.44 -0.65 8.50
N SER A 191 -5.63 -0.17 8.86
CA SER A 191 -5.86 1.25 9.11
C SER A 191 -7.08 1.48 10.00
N GLY A 192 -7.20 2.70 10.50
CA GLY A 192 -8.13 3.10 11.54
C GLY A 192 -7.68 2.64 12.94
N THR A 193 -7.81 3.52 13.92
CA THR A 193 -7.28 3.28 15.27
C THR A 193 -8.31 3.60 16.36
N PHE A 194 -8.80 2.56 17.02
CA PHE A 194 -9.63 2.68 18.21
C PHE A 194 -8.74 2.68 19.46
N ARG A 195 -8.69 3.80 20.19
CA ARG A 195 -7.94 3.91 21.46
C ARG A 195 -8.74 3.31 22.60
N HIS A 196 -8.07 2.64 23.53
CA HIS A 196 -8.71 2.08 24.72
C HIS A 196 -8.70 3.06 25.90
N ASP A 197 -9.14 4.30 25.68
CA ASP A 197 -9.22 5.36 26.71
C ASP A 197 -10.61 5.51 27.34
N GLY A 198 -11.63 4.87 26.74
CA GLY A 198 -13.02 4.92 27.18
C GLY A 198 -13.79 6.16 26.71
N GLU A 199 -13.20 7.00 25.85
CA GLU A 199 -13.87 8.21 25.35
C GLU A 199 -14.90 7.91 24.25
N ARG A 200 -14.70 6.82 23.50
CA ARG A 200 -15.55 6.41 22.37
C ARG A 200 -15.92 4.94 22.49
N SER A 201 -17.12 4.56 22.05
CA SER A 201 -17.48 3.14 21.94
C SER A 201 -16.89 2.53 20.66
N LEU A 202 -16.60 1.22 20.68
CA LEU A 202 -16.12 0.51 19.49
C LEU A 202 -17.16 0.54 18.36
N ALA A 203 -18.46 0.54 18.70
CA ALA A 203 -19.53 0.64 17.71
C ALA A 203 -19.51 1.99 16.98
N ASP A 204 -19.31 3.10 17.71
CA ASP A 204 -19.21 4.42 17.11
C ASP A 204 -17.97 4.54 16.22
N PHE A 205 -16.86 3.92 16.63
CA PHE A 205 -15.64 3.83 15.80
C PHE A 205 -15.91 3.05 14.52
N LEU A 206 -16.61 1.91 14.62
CA LEU A 206 -16.90 1.09 13.45
C LEU A 206 -17.87 1.75 12.46
N ALA A 207 -18.77 2.59 12.96
CA ALA A 207 -19.71 3.39 12.18
C ALA A 207 -19.12 4.69 11.61
N ASP A 208 -17.87 5.03 11.94
CA ASP A 208 -17.22 6.24 11.44
C ASP A 208 -16.89 6.13 9.95
N ASP A 209 -17.47 7.02 9.14
CA ASP A 209 -17.19 7.07 7.71
C ASP A 209 -15.72 7.42 7.43
N LYS A 210 -15.08 8.25 8.27
CA LYS A 210 -13.66 8.60 8.11
C LYS A 210 -12.77 7.37 8.30
N GLU A 211 -12.94 6.65 9.41
CA GLU A 211 -12.13 5.45 9.72
C GLU A 211 -12.36 4.35 8.67
N ARG A 212 -13.59 4.25 8.15
CA ARG A 212 -13.93 3.31 7.08
C ARG A 212 -13.25 3.69 5.75
N ASP A 213 -13.33 4.95 5.35
CA ASP A 213 -12.70 5.45 4.12
C ASP A 213 -11.17 5.32 4.17
N GLU A 214 -10.56 5.55 5.33
CA GLU A 214 -9.11 5.33 5.54
C GLU A 214 -8.72 3.85 5.37
N LEU A 215 -9.53 2.92 5.87
CA LEU A 215 -9.29 1.48 5.67
C LEU A 215 -9.45 1.07 4.20
N TYR A 216 -10.47 1.57 3.52
CA TYR A 216 -10.67 1.23 2.11
C TYR A 216 -9.59 1.82 1.20
N MET A 217 -9.06 2.98 1.54
CA MET A 217 -7.94 3.59 0.82
C MET A 217 -6.72 2.66 0.84
N VAL A 218 -6.28 2.24 2.03
CA VAL A 218 -5.12 1.31 2.13
C VAL A 218 -5.42 -0.07 1.54
N LEU A 219 -6.68 -0.51 1.59
CA LEU A 219 -7.11 -1.75 0.95
C LEU A 219 -6.90 -1.70 -0.56
N ASP A 220 -7.34 -0.63 -1.24
CA ASP A 220 -7.11 -0.47 -2.68
C ASP A 220 -5.62 -0.41 -2.99
N GLU A 221 -4.83 0.29 -2.18
CA GLU A 221 -3.40 0.47 -2.42
C GLU A 221 -2.62 -0.84 -2.32
N GLU A 222 -2.92 -1.67 -1.33
CA GLU A 222 -2.31 -3.00 -1.23
C GLU A 222 -2.90 -3.98 -2.26
N LEU A 223 -4.14 -3.78 -2.70
CA LEU A 223 -4.73 -4.58 -3.77
C LEU A 223 -4.03 -4.31 -5.12
N LYS A 224 -3.55 -3.09 -5.36
CA LYS A 224 -2.66 -2.80 -6.51
C LYS A 224 -1.36 -3.61 -6.43
N MET A 225 -0.77 -3.73 -5.25
CA MET A 225 0.43 -4.55 -5.04
C MET A 225 0.13 -6.03 -5.24
N MET A 226 -0.93 -6.53 -4.62
CA MET A 226 -1.37 -7.92 -4.77
C MET A 226 -1.68 -8.26 -6.23
N ALA A 227 -2.31 -7.35 -6.98
CA ALA A 227 -2.57 -7.50 -8.41
C ALA A 227 -1.29 -7.65 -9.26
N ALA A 228 -0.16 -7.12 -8.80
CA ALA A 228 1.12 -7.26 -9.51
C ALA A 228 1.81 -8.62 -9.26
N VAL A 229 1.54 -9.27 -8.13
CA VAL A 229 2.21 -10.52 -7.72
C VAL A 229 1.34 -11.77 -7.79
N ALA A 230 0.01 -11.61 -7.78
CA ALA A 230 -0.95 -12.70 -7.89
C ALA A 230 -1.41 -12.88 -9.34
N GLU A 231 -1.43 -14.13 -9.83
CA GLU A 231 -1.75 -14.46 -11.23
C GLU A 231 -3.18 -14.07 -11.64
N HIS A 232 -4.11 -14.17 -10.69
CA HIS A 232 -5.54 -13.91 -10.89
C HIS A 232 -6.04 -12.72 -10.05
N GLY A 233 -5.11 -11.89 -9.57
CA GLY A 233 -5.39 -10.80 -8.63
C GLY A 233 -5.55 -11.29 -7.19
N GLY A 234 -5.83 -10.35 -6.30
CA GLY A 234 -6.05 -10.62 -4.88
C GLY A 234 -7.53 -10.83 -4.53
N GLN A 235 -7.81 -11.78 -3.65
CA GLN A 235 -9.07 -11.88 -2.94
C GLN A 235 -8.98 -11.09 -1.63
N VAL A 236 -10.00 -10.27 -1.36
CA VAL A 236 -10.20 -9.53 -0.11
C VAL A 236 -10.98 -10.39 0.88
N VAL A 237 -10.45 -10.53 2.10
CA VAL A 237 -11.06 -11.30 3.19
C VAL A 237 -11.08 -10.44 4.46
N GLY A 238 -12.20 -10.43 5.17
CA GLY A 238 -12.40 -9.59 6.36
C GLY A 238 -13.66 -8.70 6.23
N PRO A 239 -13.72 -7.55 6.92
CA PRO A 239 -12.69 -7.00 7.80
C PRO A 239 -12.64 -7.67 9.18
N TYR A 240 -11.51 -7.52 9.87
CA TYR A 240 -11.25 -8.03 11.22
C TYR A 240 -10.84 -6.90 12.17
N LEU A 241 -10.78 -7.22 13.47
CA LEU A 241 -10.21 -6.35 14.49
C LEU A 241 -8.86 -6.89 14.93
N LYS A 242 -7.79 -6.15 14.64
CA LYS A 242 -6.44 -6.40 15.15
C LYS A 242 -6.33 -5.76 16.53
N ARG A 243 -6.43 -6.57 17.58
CA ARG A 243 -6.39 -6.09 18.97
C ARG A 243 -4.95 -6.02 19.46
N MET A 244 -4.53 -4.83 19.89
CA MET A 244 -3.23 -4.59 20.53
C MET A 244 -3.41 -4.22 22.00
N ALA A 245 -2.29 -4.02 22.73
CA ALA A 245 -2.34 -3.76 24.16
C ALA A 245 -3.10 -2.48 24.56
N HIS A 246 -3.00 -1.43 23.74
CA HIS A 246 -3.56 -0.09 24.07
C HIS A 246 -4.53 0.46 23.01
N LEU A 247 -4.69 -0.27 21.91
CA LEU A 247 -5.49 0.15 20.77
C LEU A 247 -6.00 -1.06 19.99
N THR A 248 -7.02 -0.86 19.17
CA THR A 248 -7.52 -1.85 18.22
C THR A 248 -7.51 -1.22 16.84
N HIS A 249 -6.98 -1.92 15.85
CA HIS A 249 -7.08 -1.53 14.44
C HIS A 249 -8.16 -2.33 13.72
N THR A 250 -8.65 -1.78 12.62
CA THR A 250 -9.40 -2.55 11.62
C THR A 250 -8.46 -3.00 10.51
N GLU A 251 -8.69 -4.20 10.00
CA GLU A 251 -7.82 -4.78 8.98
C GLU A 251 -8.60 -5.61 7.97
N TYR A 252 -8.03 -5.72 6.78
CA TYR A 252 -8.37 -6.78 5.83
C TYR A 252 -7.16 -7.70 5.65
N LEU A 253 -7.43 -8.86 5.05
CA LEU A 253 -6.41 -9.73 4.49
C LEU A 253 -6.59 -9.78 2.97
N LEU A 254 -5.49 -9.68 2.26
CA LEU A 254 -5.44 -9.95 0.83
C LEU A 254 -4.79 -11.31 0.63
N ALA A 255 -5.36 -12.13 -0.24
CA ALA A 255 -4.86 -13.47 -0.54
C ALA A 255 -4.90 -13.73 -2.04
N GLY A 256 -3.79 -14.16 -2.62
CA GLY A 256 -3.71 -14.46 -4.05
C GLY A 256 -2.66 -15.52 -4.33
N HIS A 257 -2.94 -16.42 -5.26
CA HIS A 257 -1.95 -17.41 -5.68
C HIS A 257 -1.00 -16.81 -6.71
N GLY A 258 0.27 -17.16 -6.63
CA GLY A 258 1.28 -16.75 -7.59
C GLY A 258 2.45 -17.73 -7.66
N SER A 259 3.19 -17.67 -8.76
CA SER A 259 4.36 -18.52 -9.02
C SER A 259 5.68 -17.74 -9.06
N LEU A 260 5.66 -16.45 -8.72
CA LEU A 260 6.86 -15.61 -8.75
C LEU A 260 7.87 -16.09 -7.70
N ASP A 261 9.15 -15.91 -8.00
CA ASP A 261 10.21 -16.13 -7.01
C ASP A 261 9.97 -15.20 -5.80
N VAL A 262 10.13 -15.69 -4.57
CA VAL A 262 9.88 -14.86 -3.37
C VAL A 262 10.71 -13.57 -3.31
N ARG A 263 11.87 -13.51 -3.96
CA ARG A 263 12.68 -12.28 -4.11
C ARG A 263 12.06 -11.31 -5.11
N GLU A 264 11.40 -11.82 -6.15
CA GLU A 264 10.58 -11.03 -7.07
C GLU A 264 9.35 -10.48 -6.38
N VAL A 265 8.67 -11.30 -5.57
CA VAL A 265 7.53 -10.85 -4.73
C VAL A 265 7.97 -9.69 -3.85
N LEU A 266 9.07 -9.85 -3.09
CA LEU A 266 9.64 -8.76 -2.30
C LEU A 266 9.89 -7.51 -3.16
N ARG A 267 10.56 -7.65 -4.32
CA ARG A 267 10.89 -6.49 -5.17
C ARG A 267 9.65 -5.75 -5.65
N ALA A 268 8.63 -6.48 -6.08
CA ALA A 268 7.39 -5.91 -6.60
C ALA A 268 6.55 -5.22 -5.51
N THR A 269 6.68 -5.64 -4.25
CA THR A 269 5.88 -5.12 -3.13
C THR A 269 6.61 -4.04 -2.32
N MET A 270 7.92 -3.85 -2.47
CA MET A 270 8.64 -2.75 -1.81
C MET A 270 7.99 -1.38 -2.12
N PHE A 271 7.62 -0.56 -1.14
CA PHE A 271 7.23 -0.96 0.22
C PHE A 271 5.76 -0.61 0.44
N ALA A 272 5.18 -1.13 1.53
CA ALA A 272 3.76 -0.99 1.78
C ALA A 272 3.29 0.49 1.74
N PRO A 273 2.09 0.77 1.21
CA PRO A 273 1.54 2.12 1.12
C PRO A 273 1.32 2.74 2.50
N THR A 274 1.03 1.91 3.50
CA THR A 274 0.83 2.28 4.92
C THR A 274 2.05 2.96 5.56
N VAL A 275 3.24 2.81 4.97
CA VAL A 275 4.50 3.42 5.43
C VAL A 275 5.18 4.28 4.36
N THR A 276 4.55 4.46 3.20
CA THR A 276 5.07 5.29 2.09
C THR A 276 4.04 6.30 1.61
N GLY A 277 2.96 5.82 1.00
CA GLY A 277 1.87 6.60 0.42
C GLY A 277 1.42 6.03 -0.92
N SER A 278 0.52 6.74 -1.60
CA SER A 278 -0.05 6.30 -2.88
C SER A 278 -0.31 7.45 -3.85
N PRO A 279 0.01 7.28 -5.15
CA PRO A 279 0.68 6.12 -5.76
C PRO A 279 2.14 5.96 -5.30
N VAL A 280 2.59 4.72 -5.08
CA VAL A 280 3.88 4.43 -4.40
C VAL A 280 5.08 5.09 -5.07
N GLU A 281 5.17 5.04 -6.40
CA GLU A 281 6.27 5.68 -7.12
C GLU A 281 6.35 7.19 -6.85
N ASN A 282 5.20 7.86 -6.86
CA ASN A 282 5.16 9.30 -6.57
C ASN A 282 5.33 9.59 -5.08
N ALA A 283 4.82 8.74 -4.20
CA ALA A 283 5.05 8.84 -2.76
C ALA A 283 6.55 8.79 -2.45
N CYS A 284 7.32 7.94 -3.12
CA CYS A 284 8.77 7.91 -3.02
C CYS A 284 9.42 9.25 -3.43
N ARG A 285 8.91 9.93 -4.46
CA ARG A 285 9.37 11.29 -4.85
C ARG A 285 8.99 12.35 -3.82
N VAL A 286 7.78 12.31 -3.28
CA VAL A 286 7.32 13.21 -2.21
C VAL A 286 8.19 13.04 -0.96
N ILE A 287 8.38 11.80 -0.52
CA ILE A 287 9.27 11.45 0.61
C ILE A 287 10.66 12.05 0.39
N ALA A 288 11.26 11.88 -0.79
CA ALA A 288 12.58 12.42 -1.10
C ALA A 288 12.64 13.96 -1.13
N ARG A 289 11.52 14.67 -1.36
CA ARG A 289 11.45 16.13 -1.28
C ARG A 289 11.40 16.64 0.16
N HIS A 290 10.66 15.95 1.03
CA HIS A 290 10.35 16.42 2.38
C HIS A 290 11.28 15.84 3.46
N GLU A 291 11.91 14.69 3.22
CA GLU A 291 12.84 14.08 4.15
C GLU A 291 14.29 14.47 3.85
N ARG A 292 14.98 15.02 4.84
CA ARG A 292 16.39 15.44 4.71
C ARG A 292 17.42 14.32 4.94
N ARG A 293 16.95 13.13 5.33
CA ARG A 293 17.79 11.98 5.68
C ARG A 293 17.16 10.70 5.16
N GLY A 294 17.99 9.70 4.88
CA GLY A 294 17.49 8.36 4.56
C GLY A 294 16.83 7.69 5.77
N ARG A 295 15.93 6.76 5.47
CA ARG A 295 15.12 6.04 6.45
C ARG A 295 15.85 4.90 7.14
N GLY A 296 17.05 4.53 6.68
CA GLY A 296 17.71 3.28 7.03
C GLY A 296 16.77 2.11 6.74
N TYR A 297 16.40 1.38 7.79
CA TYR A 297 15.46 0.27 7.72
C TYR A 297 14.00 0.64 8.03
N TYR A 298 13.70 1.87 8.44
CA TYR A 298 12.30 2.28 8.64
C TYR A 298 11.52 2.18 7.33
N ALA A 299 10.29 1.65 7.41
CA ALA A 299 9.45 1.29 6.26
C ALA A 299 10.01 0.16 5.37
N GLY A 300 11.23 -0.33 5.66
CA GLY A 300 11.78 -1.54 5.06
C GLY A 300 11.12 -2.81 5.60
N VAL A 301 11.73 -3.96 5.38
CA VAL A 301 11.21 -5.24 5.86
C VAL A 301 12.29 -6.12 6.47
N LEU A 302 11.89 -6.95 7.43
CA LEU A 302 12.58 -8.21 7.68
C LEU A 302 11.96 -9.23 6.76
N ALA A 303 12.74 -10.13 6.17
CA ALA A 303 12.22 -11.18 5.32
C ALA A 303 12.88 -12.51 5.69
N LEU A 304 12.09 -13.45 6.22
CA LEU A 304 12.51 -14.82 6.46
C LEU A 304 12.19 -15.65 5.21
N LEU A 305 13.23 -16.03 4.47
CA LEU A 305 13.11 -16.82 3.25
C LEU A 305 13.54 -18.26 3.53
N GLY A 306 12.83 -19.21 2.91
CA GLY A 306 13.13 -20.63 3.05
C GLY A 306 12.44 -21.47 1.99
N HIS A 307 12.38 -22.78 2.28
CA HIS A 307 11.51 -23.70 1.56
C HIS A 307 10.72 -24.55 2.55
N ASP A 308 9.51 -24.96 2.18
CA ASP A 308 8.78 -25.98 2.94
C ASP A 308 9.32 -27.39 2.66
N ASP A 309 8.74 -28.40 3.31
CA ASP A 309 9.15 -29.80 3.17
C ASP A 309 8.86 -30.38 1.77
N GLN A 310 8.02 -29.71 0.97
CA GLN A 310 7.76 -30.06 -0.43
C GLN A 310 8.70 -29.32 -1.39
N GLY A 311 9.64 -28.52 -0.87
CA GLY A 311 10.59 -27.75 -1.65
C GLY A 311 10.00 -26.50 -2.30
N ARG A 312 8.81 -26.06 -1.89
CA ARG A 312 8.22 -24.78 -2.34
C ARG A 312 8.82 -23.63 -1.55
N GLN A 313 9.03 -22.50 -2.21
CA GLN A 313 9.58 -21.32 -1.57
C GLN A 313 8.63 -20.77 -0.50
N THR A 314 9.19 -20.30 0.61
CA THR A 314 8.46 -19.63 1.68
C THR A 314 9.03 -18.24 1.94
N LEU A 315 8.13 -17.32 2.30
CA LEU A 315 8.47 -15.95 2.69
C LEU A 315 7.58 -15.54 3.86
N ASP A 316 8.17 -15.01 4.90
CA ASP A 316 7.45 -14.29 5.95
C ASP A 316 8.16 -12.96 6.20
N ALA A 317 7.53 -11.85 5.81
CA ALA A 317 8.14 -10.53 5.87
C ALA A 317 7.26 -9.51 6.58
N PRO A 318 7.57 -9.12 7.84
CA PRO A 318 6.93 -7.97 8.48
C PRO A 318 7.51 -6.63 8.02
N ILE A 319 6.73 -5.56 8.18
CA ILE A 319 7.20 -4.18 7.99
C ILE A 319 8.03 -3.74 9.20
N LEU A 320 9.14 -3.04 8.95
CA LEU A 320 9.98 -2.42 9.97
C LEU A 320 9.44 -1.06 10.43
N ILE A 321 8.39 -1.13 11.24
CA ILE A 321 7.83 -0.04 12.05
C ILE A 321 7.81 -0.48 13.52
N ARG A 322 7.58 0.46 14.45
CA ARG A 322 7.62 0.16 15.91
C ARG A 322 8.91 -0.60 16.28
N THR A 323 10.01 -0.10 15.74
CA THR A 323 11.33 -0.72 15.83
C THR A 323 12.36 0.30 16.27
N ALA A 324 13.19 -0.09 17.22
CA ALA A 324 14.38 0.63 17.63
C ALA A 324 15.63 0.04 16.96
N GLU A 325 16.49 0.93 16.45
CA GLU A 325 17.85 0.61 16.02
C GLU A 325 18.84 1.10 17.07
N ILE A 326 19.68 0.20 17.57
CA ILE A 326 20.72 0.48 18.56
C ILE A 326 22.08 0.16 17.93
N SER A 327 22.91 1.20 17.81
CA SER A 327 24.29 1.05 17.34
C SER A 327 25.21 0.42 18.40
N PRO A 328 26.37 -0.15 18.02
CA PRO A 328 27.37 -0.63 18.98
C PRO A 328 27.88 0.46 19.94
N ALA A 329 27.78 1.74 19.55
CA ALA A 329 28.14 2.89 20.39
C ALA A 329 27.02 3.33 21.34
N GLY A 330 25.89 2.62 21.38
CA GLY A 330 24.74 2.93 22.25
C GLY A 330 23.80 4.01 21.72
N ARG A 331 24.03 4.57 20.53
CA ARG A 331 23.05 5.48 19.90
C ARG A 331 21.77 4.71 19.55
N LEU A 332 20.65 5.17 20.10
CA LEU A 332 19.29 4.69 19.85
C LEU A 332 18.61 5.57 18.79
N ARG A 333 17.89 4.93 17.87
CA ARG A 333 16.98 5.57 16.92
C ARG A 333 15.65 4.84 16.91
N VAL A 334 14.55 5.58 17.03
CA VAL A 334 13.18 5.06 16.84
C VAL A 334 12.49 5.91 15.78
N PRO A 335 12.61 5.54 14.49
CA PRO A 335 11.91 6.22 13.41
C PRO A 335 10.39 6.00 13.50
N VAL A 336 9.62 7.03 13.21
CA VAL A 336 8.15 7.01 13.25
C VAL A 336 7.58 8.03 12.26
N GLY A 337 6.41 7.71 11.71
CA GLY A 337 5.67 8.58 10.82
C GLY A 337 4.17 8.42 11.05
N ALA A 338 3.40 9.31 10.43
CA ALA A 338 1.94 9.25 10.41
C ALA A 338 1.45 9.36 8.96
N THR A 339 0.28 8.77 8.69
CA THR A 339 -0.29 8.74 7.34
C THR A 339 -1.06 10.03 7.12
N LEU A 340 -0.51 10.90 6.28
CA LEU A 340 -1.09 12.19 5.97
C LEU A 340 -2.17 12.01 4.91
N VAL A 341 -3.41 12.34 5.25
CA VAL A 341 -4.58 12.32 4.36
C VAL A 341 -5.21 13.71 4.29
N ARG A 342 -6.09 13.95 3.32
CA ARG A 342 -6.72 15.28 3.11
C ARG A 342 -7.39 15.90 4.35
N HIS A 343 -7.82 15.07 5.31
CA HIS A 343 -8.49 15.48 6.55
C HIS A 343 -7.56 15.51 7.77
N SER A 344 -6.26 15.26 7.58
CA SER A 344 -5.25 15.36 8.62
C SER A 344 -5.11 16.80 9.13
N THR A 345 -4.68 16.94 10.39
CA THR A 345 -4.30 18.23 10.96
C THR A 345 -2.89 18.16 11.49
N PRO A 346 -2.05 19.20 11.33
CA PRO A 346 -0.66 19.19 11.82
C PRO A 346 -0.52 18.72 13.28
N ALA A 347 -1.36 19.26 14.17
CA ALA A 347 -1.35 18.89 15.58
C ALA A 347 -1.75 17.43 15.83
N GLY A 348 -2.74 16.92 15.09
CA GLY A 348 -3.17 15.52 15.18
C GLY A 348 -2.05 14.55 14.77
N GLU A 349 -1.38 14.83 13.65
CA GLU A 349 -0.31 13.97 13.13
C GLU A 349 0.95 13.99 14.02
N VAL A 350 1.28 15.15 14.61
CA VAL A 350 2.32 15.26 15.64
C VAL A 350 1.99 14.35 16.83
N ALA A 351 0.77 14.46 17.38
CA ALA A 351 0.34 13.64 18.51
C ALA A 351 0.34 12.13 18.17
N GLU A 352 0.00 11.78 16.93
CA GLU A 352 0.02 10.39 16.46
C GLU A 352 1.43 9.82 16.43
N THR A 353 2.43 10.57 15.96
CA THR A 353 3.83 10.07 15.98
C THR A 353 4.35 9.83 17.40
N HIS A 354 4.00 10.67 18.38
CA HIS A 354 4.30 10.41 19.80
C HIS A 354 3.63 9.12 20.28
N THR A 355 2.34 8.96 20.00
CA THR A 355 1.56 7.76 20.37
C THR A 355 2.14 6.49 19.76
N LYS A 356 2.52 6.53 18.47
CA LYS A 356 3.10 5.37 17.76
C LYS A 356 4.50 5.01 18.28
N ALA A 357 5.30 5.99 18.70
CA ALA A 357 6.62 5.75 19.28
C ALA A 357 6.55 5.26 20.74
N ALA A 358 5.50 5.65 21.48
CA ALA A 358 5.37 5.40 22.92
C ALA A 358 5.55 3.92 23.32
N GLY A 359 4.95 2.97 22.60
CA GLY A 359 5.04 1.54 22.95
C GLY A 359 6.48 1.01 22.97
N VAL A 360 7.25 1.31 21.92
CA VAL A 360 8.67 0.91 21.81
C VAL A 360 9.54 1.66 22.80
N LEU A 361 9.27 2.96 22.99
CA LEU A 361 10.02 3.78 23.94
C LEU A 361 9.76 3.35 25.39
N ALA A 362 8.54 2.96 25.73
CA ALA A 362 8.19 2.41 27.04
C ALA A 362 8.96 1.10 27.29
N ALA A 363 9.08 0.23 26.29
CA ALA A 363 9.89 -0.97 26.37
C ALA A 363 11.40 -0.69 26.57
N LEU A 364 11.86 0.46 26.10
CA LEU A 364 13.22 0.98 26.29
C LEU A 364 13.35 1.90 27.52
N GLY A 365 12.42 1.80 28.48
CA GLY A 365 12.52 2.46 29.78
C GLY A 365 12.15 3.95 29.81
N ALA A 366 11.64 4.52 28.71
CA ALA A 366 11.04 5.86 28.72
C ALA A 366 9.69 5.81 29.48
N THR A 367 9.78 5.92 30.80
CA THR A 367 8.75 5.52 31.77
C THR A 367 7.55 6.48 31.87
N ALA A 368 7.54 7.57 31.10
CA ALA A 368 6.51 8.60 31.14
C ALA A 368 5.25 8.31 30.28
N LEU A 369 5.21 7.20 29.52
CA LEU A 369 4.18 6.96 28.49
C LEU A 369 3.52 5.58 28.61
N ARG A 370 3.04 5.19 29.79
CA ARG A 370 2.22 3.97 29.96
C ARG A 370 0.74 4.34 30.12
N PRO A 371 -0.11 4.18 29.09
CA PRO A 371 -1.56 4.20 29.26
C PRO A 371 -2.01 2.97 30.08
N PRO A 372 -3.12 3.07 30.84
CA PRO A 372 -3.66 1.92 31.55
C PRO A 372 -4.05 0.80 30.58
N ALA A 373 -3.78 -0.45 30.96
CA ALA A 373 -4.25 -1.63 30.23
C ALA A 373 -5.77 -1.76 30.40
N VAL A 374 -6.51 -1.71 29.29
CA VAL A 374 -7.96 -1.93 29.27
C VAL A 374 -8.23 -3.27 28.60
N ARG A 375 -9.17 -4.02 29.14
CA ARG A 375 -9.53 -5.34 28.61
C ARG A 375 -10.19 -5.13 27.23
N PRO A 376 -9.71 -5.81 26.17
CA PRO A 376 -10.34 -5.66 24.87
C PRO A 376 -11.82 -6.10 24.93
N PRO A 377 -12.73 -5.42 24.22
CA PRO A 377 -14.15 -5.77 24.21
C PRO A 377 -14.34 -7.24 23.78
N GLY A 378 -15.35 -7.92 24.30
CA GLY A 378 -15.60 -9.34 23.99
C GLY A 378 -15.91 -9.61 22.51
N ASP A 379 -16.14 -10.87 22.16
CA ASP A 379 -16.67 -11.27 20.87
C ASP A 379 -18.18 -10.97 20.83
N ASP A 380 -18.54 -9.77 20.35
CA ASP A 380 -19.91 -9.26 20.31
C ASP A 380 -20.54 -9.51 18.93
N PRO A 381 -21.68 -10.21 18.83
CA PRO A 381 -22.40 -10.41 17.58
C PRO A 381 -22.72 -9.12 16.81
N ALA A 382 -23.02 -8.02 17.51
CA ALA A 382 -23.31 -6.73 16.88
C ALA A 382 -22.06 -6.12 16.22
N ILE A 383 -20.90 -6.26 16.85
CA ILE A 383 -19.61 -5.84 16.31
C ILE A 383 -19.25 -6.66 15.05
N ARG A 384 -19.48 -7.98 15.08
CA ARG A 384 -19.29 -8.83 13.88
C ARG A 384 -20.22 -8.44 12.74
N ALA A 385 -21.49 -8.15 13.03
CA ALA A 385 -22.43 -7.68 12.03
C ALA A 385 -22.03 -6.33 11.43
N ALA A 386 -21.58 -5.38 12.27
CA ALA A 386 -21.08 -4.09 11.82
C ALA A 386 -19.84 -4.21 10.93
N LEU A 387 -18.90 -5.11 11.27
CA LEU A 387 -17.75 -5.42 10.42
C LEU A 387 -18.18 -6.04 9.10
N ALA A 388 -19.07 -7.04 9.12
CA ALA A 388 -19.55 -7.70 7.91
C ALA A 388 -20.27 -6.71 6.96
N ALA A 389 -21.06 -5.78 7.50
CA ALA A 389 -21.76 -4.75 6.73
C ALA A 389 -20.81 -3.79 6.00
N ARG A 390 -19.53 -3.70 6.41
CA ARG A 390 -18.52 -2.93 5.65
C ARG A 390 -18.22 -3.53 4.26
N ASN A 391 -18.63 -4.76 3.99
CA ASN A 391 -18.45 -5.37 2.66
C ASN A 391 -19.60 -5.04 1.70
N ASP A 392 -20.75 -4.55 2.18
CA ASP A 392 -21.97 -4.42 1.38
C ASP A 392 -21.81 -3.43 0.20
N GLY A 393 -20.99 -2.40 0.40
CA GLY A 393 -20.72 -1.36 -0.60
C GLY A 393 -19.49 -1.60 -1.46
N LEU A 394 -18.80 -2.74 -1.30
CA LEU A 394 -17.54 -3.02 -1.99
C LEU A 394 -17.74 -3.84 -3.27
N ALA A 395 -16.80 -3.70 -4.20
CA ALA A 395 -16.78 -4.41 -5.47
C ALA A 395 -16.67 -5.92 -5.24
N ARG A 396 -17.77 -6.64 -5.53
CA ARG A 396 -17.84 -8.11 -5.48
C ARG A 396 -16.74 -8.80 -6.28
N PHE A 397 -16.19 -8.12 -7.30
CA PHE A 397 -15.02 -8.58 -8.02
C PHE A 397 -13.88 -8.97 -7.07
N TRP A 398 -13.56 -8.20 -6.05
CA TRP A 398 -12.42 -8.51 -5.18
C TRP A 398 -12.77 -9.41 -4.00
N LEU A 399 -14.05 -9.59 -3.68
CA LEU A 399 -14.50 -10.38 -2.53
C LEU A 399 -14.84 -11.83 -2.89
N ASP A 400 -15.46 -12.04 -4.06
CA ASP A 400 -16.01 -13.34 -4.44
C ASP A 400 -15.00 -14.27 -5.10
N GLN A 401 -15.00 -15.54 -4.66
CA GLN A 401 -14.38 -16.61 -5.42
C GLN A 401 -15.22 -16.93 -6.65
N ARG A 402 -14.60 -16.88 -7.82
CA ARG A 402 -15.27 -17.11 -9.10
C ARG A 402 -14.59 -18.22 -9.89
N ARG A 403 -15.39 -18.93 -10.68
CA ARG A 403 -14.87 -19.88 -11.66
C ARG A 403 -14.24 -19.12 -12.83
N PRO A 404 -13.16 -19.64 -13.43
CA PRO A 404 -12.62 -19.09 -14.67
C PRO A 404 -13.72 -18.91 -15.74
N GLY A 405 -13.72 -17.77 -16.42
CA GLY A 405 -14.69 -17.45 -17.47
C GLY A 405 -16.07 -16.98 -17.00
N ALA A 406 -16.34 -16.90 -15.69
CA ALA A 406 -17.67 -16.50 -15.17
C ALA A 406 -18.10 -15.08 -15.56
N LEU A 407 -17.16 -14.20 -15.90
CA LEU A 407 -17.42 -12.81 -16.29
C LEU A 407 -17.15 -12.54 -17.78
N THR A 408 -16.80 -13.56 -18.56
CA THR A 408 -16.43 -13.37 -19.97
C THR A 408 -17.59 -12.77 -20.75
N VAL A 409 -17.31 -11.67 -21.44
CA VAL A 409 -18.27 -10.98 -22.30
C VAL A 409 -17.99 -11.41 -23.75
N PRO A 410 -18.93 -12.04 -24.46
CA PRO A 410 -18.68 -12.58 -25.81
C PRO A 410 -18.14 -11.55 -26.82
N ALA A 411 -18.53 -10.28 -26.70
CA ALA A 411 -18.04 -9.22 -27.58
C ALA A 411 -16.58 -8.82 -27.34
N LEU A 412 -16.02 -9.16 -26.17
CA LEU A 412 -14.67 -8.81 -25.73
C LEU A 412 -13.71 -10.01 -25.79
N ASP A 413 -14.24 -11.23 -25.91
CA ASP A 413 -13.47 -12.46 -25.85
C ASP A 413 -12.35 -12.49 -26.91
N ALA A 414 -11.16 -12.87 -26.47
CA ALA A 414 -9.91 -12.93 -27.24
C ALA A 414 -9.39 -11.60 -27.86
N ARG A 415 -10.12 -10.49 -27.71
CA ARG A 415 -9.70 -9.15 -28.14
C ARG A 415 -8.48 -8.68 -27.36
N THR A 416 -7.63 -7.88 -27.98
CA THR A 416 -6.41 -7.38 -27.34
C THR A 416 -6.61 -5.98 -26.75
N ALA A 417 -6.08 -5.76 -25.55
CA ALA A 417 -6.03 -4.44 -24.94
C ALA A 417 -4.61 -4.11 -24.48
N VAL A 418 -4.21 -2.86 -24.71
CA VAL A 418 -3.00 -2.30 -24.11
C VAL A 418 -3.40 -1.22 -23.12
N ILE A 419 -2.92 -1.33 -21.88
CA ILE A 419 -3.06 -0.29 -20.86
C ILE A 419 -1.75 0.50 -20.80
N VAL A 420 -1.82 1.81 -20.97
CA VAL A 420 -0.69 2.73 -20.78
C VAL A 420 -0.72 3.24 -19.35
N ASP A 421 0.26 2.83 -18.55
CA ASP A 421 0.40 3.19 -17.14
C ASP A 421 1.10 4.54 -16.96
N HIS A 422 0.44 5.48 -16.27
CA HIS A 422 0.96 6.82 -15.99
C HIS A 422 1.44 6.97 -14.52
N GLU A 423 2.07 5.91 -14.00
CA GLU A 423 2.64 5.80 -12.65
C GLU A 423 1.57 5.58 -11.56
N ASP A 424 0.50 4.86 -11.89
CA ASP A 424 -0.48 4.37 -10.92
C ASP A 424 -0.92 2.95 -11.24
N THR A 425 -0.50 2.03 -10.38
CA THR A 425 -0.68 0.58 -10.51
C THR A 425 -2.12 0.11 -10.34
N PHE A 426 -3.10 1.02 -10.23
CA PHE A 426 -4.49 0.72 -10.57
C PHE A 426 -4.62 0.05 -11.95
N THR A 427 -3.69 0.31 -12.88
CA THR A 427 -3.61 -0.41 -14.16
C THR A 427 -3.48 -1.93 -14.00
N ALA A 428 -2.81 -2.44 -12.96
CA ALA A 428 -2.71 -3.87 -12.69
C ALA A 428 -4.06 -4.46 -12.26
N MET A 429 -4.81 -3.72 -11.43
CA MET A 429 -6.17 -4.09 -11.03
C MET A 429 -7.13 -4.08 -12.23
N LEU A 430 -7.08 -3.03 -13.04
CA LEU A 430 -7.87 -2.93 -14.27
C LEU A 430 -7.53 -4.05 -15.25
N ALA A 431 -6.26 -4.42 -15.38
CA ALA A 431 -5.86 -5.54 -16.23
C ALA A 431 -6.51 -6.87 -15.81
N HIS A 432 -6.66 -7.14 -14.52
CA HIS A 432 -7.36 -8.35 -14.03
C HIS A 432 -8.85 -8.32 -14.35
N GLN A 433 -9.52 -7.17 -14.17
CA GLN A 433 -10.93 -7.05 -14.56
C GLN A 433 -11.10 -7.25 -16.07
N LEU A 434 -10.29 -6.60 -16.91
CA LEU A 434 -10.35 -6.76 -18.36
C LEU A 434 -10.04 -8.20 -18.81
N LYS A 435 -9.07 -8.89 -18.19
CA LYS A 435 -8.81 -10.32 -18.44
C LYS A 435 -10.01 -11.19 -18.07
N ALA A 436 -10.64 -10.92 -16.92
CA ALA A 436 -11.83 -11.64 -16.49
C ALA A 436 -13.03 -11.44 -17.44
N LEU A 437 -13.10 -10.27 -18.10
CA LEU A 437 -14.08 -9.99 -19.15
C LEU A 437 -13.77 -10.66 -20.50
N GLY A 438 -12.59 -11.29 -20.65
CA GLY A 438 -12.19 -12.05 -21.85
C GLY A 438 -11.07 -11.41 -22.69
N LEU A 439 -10.57 -10.23 -22.34
CA LEU A 439 -9.52 -9.58 -23.11
C LEU A 439 -8.13 -10.16 -22.83
N ARG A 440 -7.26 -10.15 -23.84
CA ARG A 440 -5.82 -10.33 -23.69
C ARG A 440 -5.17 -8.98 -23.42
N VAL A 441 -4.71 -8.78 -22.19
CA VAL A 441 -4.26 -7.46 -21.71
C VAL A 441 -2.76 -7.40 -21.56
N ARG A 442 -2.16 -6.30 -22.04
CA ARG A 442 -0.76 -5.94 -21.80
C ARG A 442 -0.68 -4.56 -21.15
N VAL A 443 0.04 -4.43 -20.05
CA VAL A 443 0.34 -3.13 -19.44
C VAL A 443 1.70 -2.66 -19.92
N VAL A 444 1.83 -1.39 -20.31
CA VAL A 444 3.09 -0.77 -20.72
C VAL A 444 3.25 0.57 -20.00
N PRO A 445 4.47 0.96 -19.57
CA PRO A 445 4.67 2.27 -18.96
C PRO A 445 4.47 3.39 -20.00
N TRP A 446 4.05 4.57 -19.55
CA TRP A 446 3.90 5.77 -20.38
C TRP A 446 5.18 6.15 -21.12
N THR A 447 6.34 5.71 -20.63
CA THR A 447 7.66 5.92 -21.24
C THR A 447 7.87 5.10 -22.53
N THR A 448 7.06 4.07 -22.79
CA THR A 448 7.18 3.14 -23.93
C THR A 448 7.10 3.88 -25.28
N PRO A 449 8.19 3.92 -26.10
CA PRO A 449 8.31 4.79 -27.28
C PRO A 449 7.09 4.81 -28.21
N ALA A 450 6.50 3.66 -28.49
CA ALA A 450 5.26 3.52 -29.25
C ALA A 450 4.31 2.57 -28.53
N VAL A 451 3.02 2.93 -28.47
CA VAL A 451 1.99 2.06 -27.93
C VAL A 451 1.81 0.88 -28.89
N PRO A 452 1.91 -0.37 -28.40
CA PRO A 452 1.70 -1.57 -29.22
C PRO A 452 0.30 -1.62 -29.83
N GLU A 453 0.20 -2.22 -31.01
CA GLU A 453 -1.10 -2.44 -31.66
C GLU A 453 -2.02 -3.32 -30.81
N ALA A 454 -3.27 -2.89 -30.67
CA ALA A 454 -4.31 -3.59 -29.93
C ALA A 454 -5.69 -3.21 -30.44
N ASP A 455 -6.70 -4.03 -30.14
CA ASP A 455 -8.10 -3.70 -30.43
C ASP A 455 -8.60 -2.53 -29.56
N LEU A 456 -8.08 -2.40 -28.33
CA LEU A 456 -8.39 -1.36 -27.36
C LEU A 456 -7.12 -0.74 -26.79
N VAL A 457 -7.05 0.58 -26.73
CA VAL A 457 -6.03 1.29 -25.95
C VAL A 457 -6.68 1.90 -24.71
N VAL A 458 -6.18 1.55 -23.53
CA VAL A 458 -6.59 2.16 -22.27
C VAL A 458 -5.55 3.20 -21.86
N VAL A 459 -5.95 4.45 -21.75
CA VAL A 459 -5.13 5.53 -21.20
C VAL A 459 -5.34 5.54 -19.69
N GLY A 460 -4.40 4.95 -18.96
CA GLY A 460 -4.53 4.68 -17.54
C GLY A 460 -4.42 5.90 -16.63
N PRO A 461 -4.70 5.72 -15.33
CA PRO A 461 -4.59 6.77 -14.32
C PRO A 461 -3.14 7.12 -13.99
N GLY A 462 -2.95 8.22 -13.25
CA GLY A 462 -1.65 8.67 -12.79
C GLY A 462 -1.75 9.92 -11.92
N PRO A 463 -0.72 10.23 -11.12
CA PRO A 463 -0.66 11.45 -10.31
C PRO A 463 -0.27 12.67 -11.17
N GLY A 464 -0.56 13.85 -10.63
CA GLY A 464 -0.13 15.15 -11.14
C GLY A 464 -1.27 16.01 -11.72
N ASP A 465 -0.94 17.26 -12.06
CA ASP A 465 -1.88 18.18 -12.70
C ASP A 465 -1.99 17.87 -14.21
N PRO A 466 -3.19 17.52 -14.74
CA PRO A 466 -3.39 17.21 -16.15
C PRO A 466 -3.05 18.36 -17.11
N ALA A 467 -2.99 19.61 -16.63
CA ALA A 467 -2.58 20.78 -17.40
C ALA A 467 -1.06 21.08 -17.31
N SER A 468 -0.30 20.34 -16.50
CA SER A 468 1.13 20.61 -16.32
C SER A 468 1.96 20.39 -17.59
N ALA A 469 3.14 21.01 -17.63
CA ALA A 469 4.11 20.85 -18.71
C ALA A 469 5.07 19.67 -18.51
N GLU A 470 4.83 18.81 -17.51
CA GLU A 470 5.68 17.66 -17.26
C GLU A 470 5.69 16.68 -18.45
N PRO A 471 6.81 15.99 -18.71
CA PRO A 471 6.93 15.07 -19.84
C PRO A 471 5.80 14.03 -19.91
N LYS A 472 5.38 13.51 -18.76
CA LYS A 472 4.27 12.56 -18.65
C LYS A 472 2.96 13.15 -19.17
N MET A 473 2.61 14.36 -18.74
CA MET A 473 1.37 15.05 -19.15
C MET A 473 1.40 15.47 -20.62
N VAL A 474 2.54 15.94 -21.11
CA VAL A 474 2.73 16.25 -22.53
C VAL A 474 2.50 15.01 -23.39
N ARG A 475 3.08 13.88 -22.99
CA ARG A 475 2.95 12.62 -23.73
C ARG A 475 1.54 12.03 -23.64
N ALA A 476 0.89 12.11 -22.49
CA ALA A 476 -0.50 11.67 -22.32
C ALA A 476 -1.43 12.46 -23.26
N ARG A 477 -1.29 13.79 -23.32
CA ARG A 477 -2.06 14.64 -24.26
C ARG A 477 -1.79 14.28 -25.72
N ALA A 478 -0.52 14.06 -26.09
CA ALA A 478 -0.15 13.66 -27.44
C ALA A 478 -0.71 12.29 -27.82
N LEU A 479 -0.66 11.32 -26.90
CA LEU A 479 -1.24 9.99 -27.07
C LEU A 479 -2.74 10.09 -27.33
N VAL A 480 -3.48 10.77 -26.46
CA VAL A 480 -4.94 10.91 -26.58
C VAL A 480 -5.33 11.61 -27.87
N ALA A 481 -4.65 12.69 -28.25
CA ALA A 481 -4.90 13.38 -29.52
C ALA A 481 -4.64 12.47 -30.73
N GLY A 482 -3.57 11.66 -30.70
CA GLY A 482 -3.26 10.68 -31.74
C GLY A 482 -4.31 9.58 -31.86
N LEU A 483 -4.77 9.03 -30.73
CA LEU A 483 -5.82 8.00 -30.69
C LEU A 483 -7.15 8.53 -31.26
N LEU A 484 -7.55 9.75 -30.88
CA LEU A 484 -8.75 10.39 -31.42
C LEU A 484 -8.65 10.63 -32.94
N ALA A 485 -7.50 11.14 -33.42
CA ALA A 485 -7.27 11.37 -34.84
C ALA A 485 -7.29 10.06 -35.66
N ALA A 486 -6.75 8.98 -35.11
CA ALA A 486 -6.75 7.66 -35.73
C ALA A 486 -8.09 6.91 -35.59
N ARG A 487 -9.04 7.43 -34.79
CA ARG A 487 -10.26 6.72 -34.36
C ARG A 487 -9.95 5.35 -33.75
N GLN A 488 -8.82 5.25 -33.05
CA GLN A 488 -8.43 4.05 -32.32
C GLN A 488 -9.37 3.86 -31.12
N PRO A 489 -9.99 2.68 -30.94
CA PRO A 489 -10.84 2.41 -29.79
C PRO A 489 -10.11 2.67 -28.48
N MET A 490 -10.70 3.55 -27.66
CA MET A 490 -10.03 4.05 -26.46
C MET A 490 -10.95 4.07 -25.23
N LEU A 491 -10.43 3.63 -24.10
CA LEU A 491 -10.97 3.92 -22.77
C LEU A 491 -9.98 4.79 -22.00
N ALA A 492 -10.42 5.91 -21.46
CA ALA A 492 -9.58 6.80 -20.66
C ALA A 492 -10.04 6.82 -19.19
N VAL A 493 -9.14 6.61 -18.23
CA VAL A 493 -9.49 6.44 -16.81
C VAL A 493 -8.79 7.49 -15.95
N CYS A 494 -9.54 8.17 -15.08
CA CYS A 494 -9.09 9.21 -14.15
C CYS A 494 -8.23 10.29 -14.83
N LEU A 495 -6.90 10.27 -14.68
CA LEU A 495 -6.00 11.19 -15.39
C LEU A 495 -6.19 11.11 -16.91
N GLY A 496 -6.31 9.91 -17.47
CA GLY A 496 -6.60 9.72 -18.89
C GLY A 496 -7.91 10.41 -19.30
N HIS A 497 -8.94 10.32 -18.46
CA HIS A 497 -10.24 10.98 -18.70
C HIS A 497 -10.13 12.51 -18.63
N GLN A 498 -9.35 13.04 -17.68
CA GLN A 498 -9.10 14.48 -17.58
C GLN A 498 -8.36 15.01 -18.81
N VAL A 499 -7.33 14.28 -19.26
CA VAL A 499 -6.59 14.59 -20.49
C VAL A 499 -7.52 14.54 -21.71
N LEU A 500 -8.33 13.49 -21.83
CA LEU A 500 -9.34 13.36 -22.89
C LEU A 500 -10.32 14.53 -22.88
N SER A 501 -10.86 14.86 -21.72
CA SER A 501 -11.78 15.99 -21.54
C SER A 501 -11.15 17.30 -22.01
N ALA A 502 -9.89 17.57 -21.64
CA ALA A 502 -9.18 18.76 -22.08
C ALA A 502 -8.93 18.79 -23.60
N VAL A 503 -8.54 17.66 -24.20
CA VAL A 503 -8.34 17.56 -25.66
C VAL A 503 -9.65 17.77 -26.44
N LEU A 504 -10.78 17.37 -25.85
CA LEU A 504 -12.12 17.62 -26.41
C LEU A 504 -12.62 19.06 -26.18
N GLY A 505 -11.90 19.87 -25.41
CA GLY A 505 -12.20 21.29 -25.16
C GLY A 505 -12.99 21.57 -23.87
N LEU A 506 -13.15 20.58 -22.99
CA LEU A 506 -13.75 20.80 -21.66
C LEU A 506 -12.78 21.52 -20.73
N ARG A 507 -13.32 22.38 -19.87
CA ARG A 507 -12.55 23.06 -18.84
C ARG A 507 -12.24 22.09 -17.70
N LEU A 508 -10.97 22.01 -17.31
CA LEU A 508 -10.55 21.34 -16.08
C LEU A 508 -10.61 22.30 -14.89
N HIS A 509 -11.03 21.76 -13.76
CA HIS A 509 -11.17 22.46 -12.50
C HIS A 509 -10.54 21.64 -11.37
N ARG A 510 -9.74 22.30 -10.54
CA ARG A 510 -9.24 21.73 -9.29
C ARG A 510 -10.32 21.88 -8.23
N ARG A 511 -10.72 20.76 -7.62
CA ARG A 511 -11.75 20.76 -6.58
C ARG A 511 -11.24 21.44 -5.33
N ASP A 512 -12.10 22.19 -4.64
CA ASP A 512 -11.82 22.72 -3.30
C ASP A 512 -11.63 21.58 -2.28
N THR A 513 -12.41 20.50 -2.44
CA THR A 513 -12.28 19.26 -1.67
C THR A 513 -12.02 18.09 -2.63
N PRO A 514 -10.80 17.50 -2.61
CA PRO A 514 -10.47 16.34 -3.43
C PRO A 514 -11.37 15.14 -3.15
N TYR A 515 -11.67 14.37 -4.19
CA TYR A 515 -12.33 13.07 -4.06
C TYR A 515 -11.25 11.99 -4.01
N GLN A 516 -10.64 11.79 -2.84
CA GLN A 516 -9.59 10.80 -2.62
C GLN A 516 -10.12 9.65 -1.76
N GLY A 517 -10.19 8.43 -2.31
CA GLY A 517 -10.65 7.24 -1.60
C GLY A 517 -12.11 7.33 -1.16
N VAL A 518 -13.00 7.80 -2.04
CA VAL A 518 -14.42 7.97 -1.72
C VAL A 518 -15.33 7.29 -2.76
N ALA A 519 -16.32 6.55 -2.29
CA ALA A 519 -17.37 5.97 -3.11
C ALA A 519 -18.55 6.94 -3.27
N ARG A 520 -19.10 7.07 -4.48
CA ARG A 520 -20.26 7.90 -4.79
C ARG A 520 -21.23 7.18 -5.70
N ASP A 521 -22.51 7.49 -5.54
CA ASP A 521 -23.56 7.08 -6.48
C ASP A 521 -23.68 8.17 -7.53
N VAL A 522 -23.43 7.84 -8.81
CA VAL A 522 -23.42 8.81 -9.90
C VAL A 522 -24.37 8.39 -11.02
N PRO A 523 -25.12 9.35 -11.63
CA PRO A 523 -25.88 9.07 -12.83
C PRO A 523 -24.93 8.86 -14.02
N LEU A 524 -24.99 7.68 -14.62
CA LEU A 524 -24.19 7.26 -15.75
C LEU A 524 -25.09 6.79 -16.89
N PHE A 525 -25.25 7.63 -17.92
CA PHE A 525 -25.97 7.32 -19.16
C PHE A 525 -27.36 6.66 -18.98
N GLY A 526 -28.11 7.10 -17.96
CA GLY A 526 -29.48 6.65 -17.68
C GLY A 526 -29.61 5.64 -16.53
N ALA A 527 -28.51 5.24 -15.88
CA ALA A 527 -28.53 4.41 -14.69
C ALA A 527 -27.66 5.01 -13.58
N VAL A 528 -28.02 4.81 -12.32
CA VAL A 528 -27.14 5.17 -11.19
C VAL A 528 -26.12 4.04 -10.98
N ARG A 529 -24.86 4.42 -10.76
CA ARG A 529 -23.74 3.51 -10.53
C ARG A 529 -22.97 3.95 -9.30
N ARG A 530 -22.62 3.02 -8.42
CA ARG A 530 -21.75 3.26 -7.27
C ARG A 530 -20.29 3.00 -7.63
N VAL A 531 -19.49 4.06 -7.62
CA VAL A 531 -18.11 4.09 -8.14
C VAL A 531 -17.14 4.85 -7.23
N GLY A 532 -15.88 4.43 -7.21
CA GLY A 532 -14.79 4.98 -6.39
C GLY A 532 -13.97 6.06 -7.10
N PHE A 533 -13.69 7.16 -6.40
CA PHE A 533 -12.93 8.31 -6.91
C PHE A 533 -11.60 8.49 -6.18
N TYR A 534 -10.56 8.83 -6.96
CA TYR A 534 -9.20 9.16 -6.52
C TYR A 534 -8.64 10.33 -7.35
N SER A 535 -9.25 11.51 -7.22
CA SER A 535 -8.98 12.66 -8.07
C SER A 535 -9.10 14.01 -7.35
N SER A 536 -8.12 14.88 -7.58
CA SER A 536 -8.14 16.30 -7.15
C SER A 536 -8.66 17.26 -8.24
N PHE A 537 -8.67 16.81 -9.50
CA PHE A 537 -9.17 17.56 -10.66
C PHE A 537 -10.39 16.87 -11.27
N THR A 538 -11.25 17.66 -11.90
CA THR A 538 -12.42 17.19 -12.64
C THR A 538 -12.63 18.06 -13.89
N ALA A 539 -13.28 17.51 -14.91
CA ALA A 539 -13.78 18.31 -16.02
C ALA A 539 -15.17 18.89 -15.67
N LEU A 540 -15.50 20.06 -16.21
CA LEU A 540 -16.80 20.71 -16.01
C LEU A 540 -17.56 20.90 -17.32
N SER A 541 -18.88 20.77 -17.26
CA SER A 541 -19.80 21.09 -18.36
C SER A 541 -21.18 21.48 -17.83
N ASP A 542 -21.79 22.49 -18.46
CA ASP A 542 -23.20 22.87 -18.21
C ASP A 542 -24.18 22.09 -19.12
N HIS A 543 -23.65 21.21 -19.98
CA HIS A 543 -24.42 20.49 -20.99
C HIS A 543 -24.10 18.99 -20.97
N ASP A 544 -25.10 18.18 -21.33
CA ASP A 544 -24.96 16.71 -21.41
C ASP A 544 -24.39 16.25 -22.77
N ARG A 545 -24.14 17.20 -23.69
CA ARG A 545 -23.60 16.94 -25.03
C ARG A 545 -22.56 17.99 -25.38
N LEU A 546 -21.51 17.56 -26.06
CA LEU A 546 -20.44 18.40 -26.56
C LEU A 546 -20.20 18.10 -28.05
N THR A 547 -20.24 19.14 -28.89
CA THR A 547 -19.88 19.00 -30.31
C THR A 547 -18.39 19.25 -30.47
N THR A 548 -17.66 18.29 -31.05
CA THR A 548 -16.21 18.35 -31.21
C THR A 548 -15.81 18.08 -32.65
N ALA A 549 -14.52 18.25 -32.97
CA ALA A 549 -13.94 17.82 -34.25
C ALA A 549 -14.06 16.31 -34.49
N TYR A 550 -14.32 15.53 -33.44
CA TYR A 550 -14.46 14.06 -33.47
C TYR A 550 -15.92 13.61 -33.43
N GLY A 551 -16.87 14.53 -33.64
CA GLY A 551 -18.30 14.26 -33.59
C GLY A 551 -18.94 14.67 -32.26
N GLU A 552 -20.15 14.19 -32.06
CA GLU A 552 -20.94 14.46 -30.86
C GLU A 552 -20.49 13.56 -29.72
N VAL A 553 -20.27 14.15 -28.54
CA VAL A 553 -19.85 13.45 -27.32
C VAL A 553 -20.96 13.60 -26.28
N LEU A 554 -21.41 12.48 -25.73
CA LEU A 554 -22.35 12.46 -24.62
C LEU A 554 -21.59 12.54 -23.30
N LEU A 555 -22.05 13.38 -22.38
CA LEU A 555 -21.46 13.62 -21.08
C LEU A 555 -22.41 13.11 -19.98
N ALA A 556 -21.89 12.32 -19.06
CA ALA A 556 -22.53 12.02 -17.80
C ALA A 556 -21.92 12.92 -16.73
N ARG A 557 -22.70 13.90 -16.26
CA ARG A 557 -22.25 14.92 -15.32
C ARG A 557 -23.10 14.95 -14.05
N ASP A 558 -22.55 15.53 -12.99
CA ASP A 558 -23.30 15.95 -11.82
C ASP A 558 -24.14 17.19 -12.15
N GLU A 559 -25.43 17.16 -11.83
CA GLU A 559 -26.32 18.30 -12.09
C GLU A 559 -26.11 19.46 -11.11
N GLY A 560 -25.56 19.17 -9.93
CA GLY A 560 -25.35 20.15 -8.86
C GLY A 560 -24.07 20.98 -9.04
N ASP A 561 -22.96 20.34 -9.43
CA ASP A 561 -21.67 21.03 -9.59
C ASP A 561 -21.09 21.03 -11.01
N GLY A 562 -21.75 20.37 -11.97
CA GLY A 562 -21.32 20.30 -13.37
C GLY A 562 -20.13 19.37 -13.63
N SER A 563 -19.67 18.60 -12.63
CA SER A 563 -18.55 17.66 -12.77
C SER A 563 -18.86 16.56 -13.78
N VAL A 564 -18.00 16.39 -14.78
CA VAL A 564 -18.14 15.33 -15.79
C VAL A 564 -17.53 14.03 -15.26
N HIS A 565 -18.39 13.13 -14.80
CA HIS A 565 -18.01 11.81 -14.27
C HIS A 565 -17.64 10.81 -15.35
N ALA A 566 -18.25 10.91 -16.54
CA ALA A 566 -17.90 10.10 -17.68
C ALA A 566 -18.29 10.77 -19.01
N LEU A 567 -17.71 10.30 -20.10
CA LEU A 567 -18.05 10.72 -21.46
C LEU A 567 -17.98 9.54 -22.44
N ARG A 568 -18.73 9.62 -23.54
CA ARG A 568 -18.64 8.66 -24.65
C ARG A 568 -18.89 9.33 -26.00
N GLY A 569 -18.07 8.99 -26.98
CA GLY A 569 -18.19 9.43 -28.38
C GLY A 569 -18.00 8.26 -29.34
N GLU A 570 -17.85 8.55 -30.64
CA GLU A 570 -17.61 7.52 -31.64
C GLU A 570 -16.19 6.94 -31.47
N GLY A 571 -16.09 5.71 -30.94
CA GLY A 571 -14.81 5.01 -30.79
C GLY A 571 -14.03 5.35 -29.51
N PHE A 572 -14.60 6.13 -28.58
CA PHE A 572 -13.94 6.38 -27.29
C PHE A 572 -14.92 6.56 -26.13
N ALA A 573 -14.45 6.23 -24.92
CA ALA A 573 -15.11 6.53 -23.66
C ALA A 573 -14.10 7.02 -22.62
N GLY A 574 -14.57 7.78 -21.63
CA GLY A 574 -13.77 8.27 -20.52
C GLY A 574 -14.54 8.18 -19.21
N VAL A 575 -13.87 7.84 -18.12
CA VAL A 575 -14.44 7.81 -16.75
C VAL A 575 -13.50 8.50 -15.76
N GLN A 576 -14.03 9.39 -14.93
CA GLN A 576 -13.26 10.11 -13.90
C GLN A 576 -12.94 9.22 -12.69
N PHE A 577 -13.80 8.25 -12.43
CA PHE A 577 -13.67 7.27 -11.35
C PHE A 577 -12.84 6.05 -11.79
N HIS A 578 -12.52 5.17 -10.84
CA HIS A 578 -11.75 3.96 -11.05
C HIS A 578 -12.68 2.73 -11.04
N PRO A 579 -13.14 2.21 -12.19
CA PRO A 579 -13.98 1.01 -12.23
C PRO A 579 -13.29 -0.21 -11.58
N GLU A 580 -11.97 -0.23 -11.55
CA GLU A 580 -11.15 -1.28 -10.96
C GLU A 580 -11.10 -1.26 -9.42
N SER A 581 -11.41 -0.12 -8.78
CA SER A 581 -11.31 0.07 -7.33
C SER A 581 -12.26 -0.84 -6.55
N VAL A 582 -11.87 -1.23 -5.34
CA VAL A 582 -12.72 -1.93 -4.37
C VAL A 582 -13.93 -1.09 -3.96
N LEU A 583 -13.85 0.23 -4.07
CA LEU A 583 -14.96 1.16 -3.82
C LEU A 583 -15.98 1.20 -4.97
N SER A 584 -15.65 0.62 -6.13
CA SER A 584 -16.53 0.59 -7.30
C SER A 584 -17.39 -0.67 -7.34
N ALA A 585 -18.43 -0.70 -6.52
CA ALA A 585 -19.41 -1.81 -6.49
C ALA A 585 -19.93 -2.18 -7.90
N ASP A 586 -20.18 -1.17 -8.73
CA ASP A 586 -20.67 -1.33 -10.11
C ASP A 586 -19.56 -1.27 -11.17
N GLY A 587 -18.28 -1.28 -10.80
CA GLY A 587 -17.16 -1.05 -11.71
C GLY A 587 -17.11 -2.02 -12.90
N VAL A 588 -17.30 -3.32 -12.65
CA VAL A 588 -17.37 -4.35 -13.71
C VAL A 588 -18.57 -4.09 -14.63
N THR A 589 -19.72 -3.73 -14.08
CA THR A 589 -20.92 -3.36 -14.86
C THR A 589 -20.65 -2.18 -15.77
N VAL A 590 -19.97 -1.15 -15.27
CA VAL A 590 -19.57 0.00 -16.10
C VAL A 590 -18.68 -0.44 -17.26
N LEU A 591 -17.69 -1.31 -17.02
CA LEU A 591 -16.82 -1.82 -18.08
C LEU A 591 -17.59 -2.65 -19.12
N THR A 592 -18.54 -3.50 -18.71
CA THR A 592 -19.33 -4.31 -19.64
C THR A 592 -20.31 -3.48 -20.48
N GLU A 593 -20.74 -2.32 -19.97
CA GLU A 593 -21.58 -1.37 -20.72
C GLU A 593 -20.78 -0.50 -21.69
N LEU A 594 -19.58 -0.06 -21.30
CA LEU A 594 -18.78 0.88 -22.08
C LEU A 594 -17.93 0.21 -23.16
N LEU A 595 -17.37 -0.98 -22.92
CA LEU A 595 -16.36 -1.56 -23.81
C LEU A 595 -16.92 -2.17 -25.12
N PRO A 596 -17.99 -2.99 -25.12
CA PRO A 596 -18.47 -3.62 -26.34
C PRO A 596 -18.79 -2.64 -27.48
N PRO A 597 -19.48 -1.49 -27.23
CA PRO A 597 -19.73 -0.49 -28.26
C PRO A 597 -18.46 0.02 -28.97
N LEU A 598 -17.34 0.16 -28.23
CA LEU A 598 -16.08 0.66 -28.78
C LEU A 598 -15.46 -0.29 -29.80
N LEU A 599 -15.72 -1.60 -29.68
CA LEU A 599 -15.08 -2.64 -30.48
C LEU A 599 -15.95 -3.14 -31.65
N THR A 600 -17.17 -2.63 -31.81
CA THR A 600 -18.13 -3.09 -32.83
C THR A 600 -17.62 -3.01 -34.27
N ARG A 601 -16.69 -2.10 -34.58
CA ARG A 601 -16.14 -1.89 -35.93
C ARG A 601 -14.68 -2.34 -36.08
N VAL A 602 -14.13 -3.05 -35.09
CA VAL A 602 -12.71 -3.44 -35.06
C VAL A 602 -12.50 -4.81 -35.69
N VAL A 603 -11.66 -4.86 -36.72
CA VAL A 603 -11.12 -6.11 -37.28
C VAL A 603 -9.81 -6.41 -36.54
N SER A 604 -9.77 -7.51 -35.77
CA SER A 604 -8.60 -7.78 -34.93
C SER A 604 -7.32 -8.00 -35.73
N PRO A 605 -6.17 -7.50 -35.26
CA PRO A 605 -4.88 -7.82 -35.86
C PRO A 605 -4.62 -9.33 -35.76
N ALA A 606 -4.05 -9.92 -36.82
CA ALA A 606 -3.69 -11.33 -36.83
C ALA A 606 -2.73 -11.65 -35.66
N PRO A 607 -2.85 -12.80 -34.99
CA PRO A 607 -1.93 -13.16 -33.91
C PRO A 607 -0.49 -13.18 -34.42
N LEU A 608 0.41 -12.47 -33.72
CA LEU A 608 1.86 -12.61 -33.91
C LEU A 608 2.23 -14.06 -33.55
N GLY A 609 2.71 -14.81 -34.55
CA GLY A 609 3.11 -16.21 -34.41
C GLY A 609 4.44 -16.42 -33.70
#